data_AF-A0A5A8DZI0-F1
#
_entry.id   AF-A0A5A8DZI0-F1
#
_cell.length_a   1.000
_cell.length_b   1.000
_cell.length_c   1.000
_cell.angle_alpha   90.00
_cell.angle_beta   90.00
_cell.angle_gamma   90.00
#
_symmetry.space_group_name_H-M   'P 1'
#
loop_
_entity.id
_entity.type
_entity.pdbx_description
1 polymer ?
#
loop_
_entity_poly.entity_id
_entity_poly.type
_entity_poly.pdbx_seq_one_letter_code
_entity_poly.pdbx_strand_id
1 'polypeptide(L)'
;MIRLLVGALGVAAAAACSLPTADVMVVLGAQLVSNSSGAIVPGLSGDCRSSGAAMLYNYLDGKTPIVTSGGYLIGVRYEIVNNSILVPPNSTFASYATARNYASEAFVLKQNMVQGVGPGVSVPPSAVIVEEDAASTAENALAAGAMLGQRLAQYTFHKPSLCQAVVTSLYHMPRAMDDFEQADSTNSQVAAYAEDWVALIPPTPQRDWIPILRSYYSSPIGGHQYNVTLLGEILEARRGGDLSRSVAELVPSAQLDTSLGTPAHETRLL
;
A
#
# COMPACT_ATOMS: atom_id res chain seq x y z
N MET A 1 -5.76 44.03 -44.38
CA MET A 1 -4.57 43.18 -44.24
C MET A 1 -4.28 42.97 -42.75
N ILE A 2 -4.39 41.72 -42.32
CA ILE A 2 -3.76 41.04 -41.18
C ILE A 2 -3.97 41.64 -39.77
N ARG A 3 -4.93 41.05 -39.04
CA ARG A 3 -4.92 40.91 -37.57
C ARG A 3 -3.85 39.88 -37.19
N LEU A 4 -2.94 40.22 -36.29
CA LEU A 4 -2.11 39.25 -35.57
C LEU A 4 -2.59 39.21 -34.12
N LEU A 5 -3.46 38.23 -33.83
CA LEU A 5 -3.55 37.64 -32.50
C LEU A 5 -2.35 36.69 -32.38
N VAL A 6 -1.38 37.01 -31.52
CA VAL A 6 -0.40 36.03 -31.06
C VAL A 6 -0.98 35.42 -29.79
N GLY A 7 -1.25 34.12 -29.87
CA GLY A 7 -1.96 33.35 -28.87
C GLY A 7 -1.25 33.35 -27.51
N ALA A 8 -2.05 33.51 -26.48
CA ALA A 8 -1.76 32.93 -25.19
C ALA A 8 -1.75 31.41 -25.36
N LEU A 9 -0.56 30.84 -25.54
CA LEU A 9 -0.32 29.41 -25.32
C LEU A 9 -0.55 29.18 -23.83
N GLY A 10 -1.75 28.65 -23.52
CA GLY A 10 -2.06 28.15 -22.20
C GLY A 10 -1.04 27.09 -21.82
N VAL A 11 -0.26 27.39 -20.79
CA VAL A 11 0.39 26.36 -19.99
C VAL A 11 -0.76 25.60 -19.34
N ALA A 12 -1.15 24.46 -19.92
CA ALA A 12 -2.02 23.53 -19.25
C ALA A 12 -1.29 23.13 -17.96
N ALA A 13 -1.76 23.66 -16.82
CA ALA A 13 -1.26 23.23 -15.53
C ALA A 13 -1.38 21.71 -15.50
N ALA A 14 -0.26 21.00 -15.35
CA ALA A 14 -0.29 19.56 -15.17
C ALA A 14 -1.28 19.28 -14.02
N ALA A 15 -2.31 18.48 -14.29
CA ALA A 15 -3.29 18.14 -13.27
C ALA A 15 -2.53 17.53 -12.09
N ALA A 16 -2.75 18.07 -10.88
CA ALA A 16 -2.12 17.57 -9.67
C ALA A 16 -2.43 16.08 -9.52
N CYS A 17 -1.43 15.29 -9.16
CA CYS A 17 -1.59 13.85 -8.98
C CYS A 17 -2.69 13.57 -7.94
N SER A 18 -3.68 12.78 -8.33
CA SER A 18 -4.85 12.44 -7.51
C SER A 18 -5.28 11.01 -7.78
N LEU A 19 -5.96 10.38 -6.81
CA LEU A 19 -6.37 8.98 -6.94
C LEU A 19 -7.23 8.69 -8.19
N PRO A 20 -8.23 9.52 -8.55
CA PRO A 20 -9.03 9.29 -9.76
C PRO A 20 -8.24 9.40 -11.07
N THR A 21 -7.08 10.05 -11.04
CA THR A 21 -6.23 10.31 -12.21
C THR A 21 -4.90 9.55 -12.15
N ALA A 22 -4.74 8.64 -11.19
CA ALA A 22 -3.50 7.89 -11.03
C ALA A 22 -3.27 6.99 -12.24
N ASP A 23 -2.06 7.07 -12.81
CA ASP A 23 -1.66 6.25 -13.95
C ASP A 23 -1.44 4.79 -13.49
N VAL A 24 -1.10 4.59 -12.22
CA VAL A 24 -0.81 3.28 -11.62
C VAL A 24 -1.00 3.30 -10.11
N MET A 25 -1.44 2.18 -9.56
CA MET A 25 -1.40 1.90 -8.12
C MET A 25 -0.16 1.08 -7.78
N VAL A 26 0.61 1.50 -6.78
CA VAL A 26 1.77 0.77 -6.27
C VAL A 26 1.44 0.23 -4.88
N VAL A 27 1.22 -1.07 -4.77
CA VAL A 27 0.85 -1.75 -3.52
C VAL A 27 2.09 -2.31 -2.86
N LEU A 28 2.44 -1.74 -1.71
CA LEU A 28 3.67 -2.11 -1.00
C LEU A 28 3.51 -3.42 -0.21
N GLY A 29 4.48 -4.30 -0.39
CA GLY A 29 4.65 -5.57 0.29
C GLY A 29 4.63 -5.42 1.82
N ALA A 30 4.24 -6.50 2.47
CA ALA A 30 4.09 -6.57 3.92
C ALA A 30 4.33 -8.01 4.38
N GLN A 31 4.50 -8.15 5.69
CA GLN A 31 4.73 -9.45 6.33
C GLN A 31 3.74 -10.51 5.83
N LEU A 32 4.28 -11.68 5.50
CA LEU A 32 3.50 -12.90 5.28
C LEU A 32 3.49 -13.75 6.55
N VAL A 33 2.39 -14.45 6.77
CA VAL A 33 2.17 -15.30 7.95
C VAL A 33 1.69 -16.68 7.52
N SER A 34 1.93 -17.68 8.36
CA SER A 34 1.25 -18.98 8.26
C SER A 34 -0.06 -18.92 9.01
N ASN A 35 -1.17 -19.26 8.35
CA ASN A 35 -2.46 -19.43 9.02
C ASN A 35 -2.57 -20.80 9.72
N SER A 36 -3.72 -21.08 10.33
CA SER A 36 -4.00 -22.35 11.04
C SER A 36 -4.00 -23.59 10.14
N SER A 37 -4.15 -23.44 8.83
CA SER A 37 -4.03 -24.54 7.86
C SER A 37 -2.61 -24.76 7.34
N GLY A 38 -1.63 -23.96 7.80
CA GLY A 38 -0.25 -23.99 7.31
C GLY A 38 -0.06 -23.26 5.96
N ALA A 39 -1.07 -22.54 5.48
CA ALA A 39 -0.96 -21.78 4.23
C ALA A 39 -0.28 -20.43 4.50
N ILE A 40 0.59 -20.03 3.58
CA ILE A 40 1.23 -18.71 3.59
C ILE A 40 0.24 -17.69 3.02
N VAL A 41 -0.13 -16.73 3.85
CA VAL A 41 -1.11 -15.69 3.54
C VAL A 41 -0.55 -14.32 3.92
N PRO A 42 -1.15 -13.21 3.45
CA PRO A 42 -0.79 -11.89 3.96
C PRO A 42 -1.02 -11.83 5.47
N GLY A 43 -0.08 -11.26 6.22
CA GLY A 43 -0.36 -10.79 7.58
C GLY A 43 -1.34 -9.62 7.56
N LEU A 44 -1.81 -9.18 8.74
CA LEU A 44 -2.91 -8.21 8.83
C LEU A 44 -2.68 -6.93 8.01
N SER A 45 -1.47 -6.34 8.07
CA SER A 45 -1.14 -5.16 7.26
C SER A 45 -1.15 -5.49 5.76
N GLY A 46 -0.64 -6.65 5.34
CA GLY A 46 -0.67 -7.09 3.94
C GLY A 46 -2.08 -7.36 3.42
N ASP A 47 -2.94 -7.96 4.25
CA ASP A 47 -4.34 -8.19 3.92
C ASP A 47 -5.09 -6.85 3.78
N CYS A 48 -4.85 -5.89 4.68
CA CYS A 48 -5.40 -4.54 4.59
C CYS A 48 -4.97 -3.85 3.29
N ARG A 49 -3.68 -3.87 2.96
CA ARG A 49 -3.13 -3.22 1.75
C ARG A 49 -3.68 -3.82 0.47
N SER A 50 -3.67 -5.14 0.35
CA SER A 50 -4.20 -5.82 -0.86
C SER A 50 -5.72 -5.69 -0.96
N SER A 51 -6.45 -5.80 0.15
CA SER A 51 -7.91 -5.58 0.16
C SER A 51 -8.29 -4.15 -0.18
N GLY A 52 -7.56 -3.17 0.37
CA GLY A 52 -7.77 -1.75 0.09
C GLY A 52 -7.45 -1.42 -1.37
N ALA A 53 -6.37 -1.97 -1.92
CA ALA A 53 -6.03 -1.83 -3.33
C ALA A 53 -7.09 -2.43 -4.26
N ALA A 54 -7.60 -3.63 -3.93
CA ALA A 54 -8.67 -4.25 -4.70
C ALA A 54 -9.96 -3.43 -4.65
N MET A 55 -10.32 -2.89 -3.47
CA MET A 55 -11.49 -2.03 -3.35
C MET A 55 -11.32 -0.71 -4.12
N LEU A 56 -10.15 -0.07 -4.02
CA LEU A 56 -9.82 1.15 -4.78
C LEU A 56 -9.87 0.89 -6.30
N TYR A 57 -9.32 -0.22 -6.77
CA TYR A 57 -9.41 -0.62 -8.18
C TYR A 57 -10.86 -0.70 -8.66
N ASN A 58 -11.73 -1.37 -7.90
CA ASN A 58 -13.15 -1.50 -8.23
C ASN A 58 -13.88 -0.15 -8.14
N TYR A 59 -13.54 0.68 -7.16
CA TYR A 59 -14.09 2.04 -7.03
C TYR A 59 -13.73 2.95 -8.21
N LEU A 60 -12.56 2.72 -8.83
CA LEU A 60 -12.08 3.45 -10.02
C LEU A 60 -12.44 2.77 -11.35
N ASP A 61 -13.52 1.98 -11.37
CA ASP A 61 -14.02 1.23 -12.53
C ASP A 61 -12.99 0.25 -13.15
N GLY A 62 -11.97 -0.16 -12.39
CA GLY A 62 -10.93 -1.08 -12.85
C GLY A 62 -10.00 -0.51 -13.93
N LYS A 63 -9.84 0.80 -14.01
CA LYS A 63 -9.04 1.46 -15.06
C LYS A 63 -7.56 1.60 -14.70
N THR A 64 -7.23 1.64 -13.42
CA THR A 64 -5.85 1.87 -12.97
C THR A 64 -5.12 0.54 -12.79
N PRO A 65 -4.05 0.27 -13.56
CA PRO A 65 -3.24 -0.93 -13.37
C PRO A 65 -2.58 -0.93 -11.98
N ILE A 66 -2.24 -2.12 -11.50
CA ILE A 66 -1.60 -2.32 -10.20
C ILE A 66 -0.21 -2.93 -10.39
N VAL A 67 0.77 -2.35 -9.72
CA VAL A 67 2.05 -3.00 -9.43
C VAL A 67 2.06 -3.32 -7.95
N THR A 68 2.24 -4.59 -7.59
CA THR A 68 2.56 -4.97 -6.22
C THR A 68 4.05 -5.24 -6.10
N SER A 69 4.70 -4.63 -5.11
CA SER A 69 6.16 -4.58 -4.97
C SER A 69 6.56 -5.02 -3.58
N GLY A 70 7.36 -6.07 -3.50
CA GLY A 70 7.80 -6.70 -2.26
C GLY A 70 8.34 -8.11 -2.51
N GLY A 71 9.58 -8.34 -2.07
CA GLY A 71 10.33 -9.52 -2.45
C GLY A 71 10.19 -10.74 -1.54
N TYR A 72 11.22 -11.57 -1.56
CA TYR A 72 11.30 -12.83 -0.82
C TYR A 72 11.88 -12.58 0.58
N LEU A 73 11.01 -12.41 1.57
CA LEU A 73 11.42 -11.92 2.90
C LEU A 73 11.18 -12.91 4.07
N ILE A 74 10.65 -14.10 3.79
CA ILE A 74 10.57 -15.20 4.77
C ILE A 74 11.99 -15.71 5.10
N GLY A 75 12.34 -15.74 6.39
CA GLY A 75 13.69 -16.05 6.88
C GLY A 75 14.69 -14.90 6.75
N VAL A 76 14.27 -13.75 6.20
CA VAL A 76 15.08 -12.51 6.09
C VAL A 76 14.56 -11.46 7.07
N ARG A 77 13.28 -11.07 6.96
CA ARG A 77 12.65 -10.07 7.83
C ARG A 77 11.66 -10.66 8.82
N TYR A 78 11.14 -11.85 8.57
CA TYR A 78 10.17 -12.50 9.45
C TYR A 78 10.20 -14.02 9.29
N GLU A 79 9.71 -14.71 10.31
CA GLU A 79 9.59 -16.16 10.39
C GLU A 79 8.12 -16.57 10.35
N ILE A 80 7.78 -17.57 9.54
CA ILE A 80 6.40 -18.05 9.38
C ILE A 80 6.00 -19.09 10.43
N VAL A 81 6.97 -19.72 11.11
CA VAL A 81 6.70 -20.76 12.12
C VAL A 81 5.97 -20.18 13.33
N ASN A 82 6.34 -18.96 13.73
CA ASN A 82 5.77 -18.24 14.87
C ASN A 82 5.16 -16.89 14.48
N ASN A 83 5.08 -16.60 13.17
CA ASN A 83 4.60 -15.33 12.61
C ASN A 83 5.29 -14.10 13.22
N SER A 84 6.59 -14.19 13.49
CA SER A 84 7.36 -13.12 14.15
C SER A 84 8.21 -12.32 13.17
N ILE A 85 8.41 -11.03 13.46
CA ILE A 85 9.41 -10.20 12.79
C ILE A 85 10.78 -10.45 13.41
N LEU A 86 11.80 -10.58 12.56
CA LEU A 86 13.20 -10.72 12.95
C LEU A 86 13.80 -9.36 13.28
N VAL A 87 14.31 -9.23 14.51
CA VAL A 87 14.99 -8.02 14.99
C VAL A 87 16.34 -8.43 15.60
N PRO A 88 17.48 -8.14 14.93
CA PRO A 88 17.61 -7.53 13.59
C PRO A 88 17.22 -8.50 12.45
N PRO A 89 17.01 -8.00 11.22
CA PRO A 89 16.76 -8.85 10.05
C PRO A 89 17.99 -9.69 9.69
N ASN A 90 17.78 -10.93 9.24
CA ASN A 90 18.80 -11.82 8.72
C ASN A 90 19.10 -11.48 7.26
N SER A 91 20.00 -10.52 7.03
CA SER A 91 20.28 -9.95 5.69
C SER A 91 21.48 -10.61 4.98
N THR A 92 21.66 -11.92 5.13
CA THR A 92 22.77 -12.65 4.49
C THR A 92 22.41 -13.12 3.09
N PHE A 93 23.39 -13.33 2.21
CA PHE A 93 23.11 -13.92 0.88
C PHE A 93 22.38 -15.27 0.99
N ALA A 94 22.76 -16.10 1.97
CA ALA A 94 22.15 -17.41 2.19
C ALA A 94 20.67 -17.32 2.60
N SER A 95 20.29 -16.34 3.42
CA SER A 95 18.89 -16.13 3.79
C SER A 95 18.07 -15.67 2.59
N TYR A 96 18.55 -14.70 1.81
CA TYR A 96 17.88 -14.29 0.57
C TYR A 96 17.76 -15.42 -0.46
N ALA A 97 18.80 -16.24 -0.61
CA ALA A 97 18.76 -17.40 -1.51
C ALA A 97 17.73 -18.44 -1.04
N THR A 98 17.63 -18.68 0.26
CA THR A 98 16.66 -19.62 0.85
C THR A 98 15.24 -19.08 0.80
N ALA A 99 15.06 -17.77 0.96
CA ALA A 99 13.75 -17.11 0.93
C ALA A 99 13.02 -17.31 -0.40
N ARG A 100 13.76 -17.48 -1.51
CA ARG A 100 13.20 -17.80 -2.85
C ARG A 100 12.54 -19.17 -2.94
N ASN A 101 12.67 -20.03 -1.92
CA ASN A 101 11.89 -21.27 -1.83
C ASN A 101 10.41 -21.01 -1.44
N TYR A 102 10.08 -19.79 -1.01
CA TYR A 102 8.74 -19.35 -0.69
C TYR A 102 8.22 -18.35 -1.72
N ALA A 103 6.92 -18.06 -1.67
CA ALA A 103 6.34 -16.99 -2.45
C ALA A 103 6.81 -15.61 -1.93
N SER A 104 6.97 -14.65 -2.84
CA SER A 104 7.24 -13.26 -2.51
C SER A 104 6.02 -12.59 -1.88
N GLU A 105 6.25 -11.49 -1.15
CA GLU A 105 5.17 -10.65 -0.61
C GLU A 105 4.22 -10.20 -1.73
N ALA A 106 4.79 -9.67 -2.81
CA ALA A 106 4.06 -9.18 -3.97
C ALA A 106 3.18 -10.27 -4.60
N PHE A 107 3.69 -11.48 -4.77
CA PHE A 107 2.90 -12.58 -5.33
C PHE A 107 1.70 -12.94 -4.44
N VAL A 108 1.91 -13.04 -3.13
CA VAL A 108 0.83 -13.39 -2.19
C VAL A 108 -0.22 -12.29 -2.09
N LEU A 109 0.19 -11.02 -2.10
CA LEU A 109 -0.74 -9.89 -2.16
C LEU A 109 -1.55 -9.89 -3.47
N LYS A 110 -0.94 -10.20 -4.62
CA LYS A 110 -1.65 -10.39 -5.88
C LYS A 110 -2.70 -11.51 -5.77
N GLN A 111 -2.32 -12.67 -5.21
CA GLN A 111 -3.25 -13.79 -5.02
C GLN A 111 -4.46 -13.37 -4.19
N ASN A 112 -4.26 -12.63 -3.09
CA ASN A 112 -5.36 -12.14 -2.25
C ASN A 112 -6.34 -11.25 -3.04
N MET A 113 -5.83 -10.29 -3.83
CA MET A 113 -6.67 -9.42 -4.67
C MET A 113 -7.44 -10.18 -5.74
N VAL A 114 -6.80 -11.17 -6.37
CA VAL A 114 -7.37 -11.96 -7.47
C VAL A 114 -8.43 -12.94 -6.99
N GLN A 115 -8.18 -13.62 -5.86
CA GLN A 115 -9.11 -14.59 -5.29
C GLN A 115 -10.39 -13.92 -4.75
N GLY A 116 -10.33 -12.62 -4.46
CA GLY A 116 -11.44 -11.80 -4.01
C GLY A 116 -11.36 -11.51 -2.52
N VAL A 117 -11.62 -10.25 -2.15
CA VAL A 117 -11.41 -9.75 -0.78
C VAL A 117 -12.72 -9.44 -0.04
N GLY A 118 -13.85 -9.63 -0.72
CA GLY A 118 -15.20 -9.46 -0.21
C GLY A 118 -16.23 -9.67 -1.32
N PRO A 119 -17.54 -9.58 -1.01
CA PRO A 119 -18.60 -9.76 -2.00
C PRO A 119 -18.45 -8.79 -3.17
N GLY A 120 -18.20 -9.31 -4.38
CA GLY A 120 -18.04 -8.51 -5.59
C GLY A 120 -16.74 -7.71 -5.70
N VAL A 121 -15.78 -7.88 -4.78
CA VAL A 121 -14.51 -7.15 -4.79
C VAL A 121 -13.37 -8.11 -5.16
N SER A 122 -12.90 -8.02 -6.40
CA SER A 122 -11.75 -8.78 -6.91
C SER A 122 -11.04 -7.99 -8.01
N VAL A 123 -9.81 -8.40 -8.34
CA VAL A 123 -9.03 -7.80 -9.42
C VAL A 123 -8.70 -8.86 -10.47
N PRO A 124 -8.88 -8.60 -11.78
CA PRO A 124 -8.47 -9.56 -12.79
C PRO A 124 -6.94 -9.77 -12.75
N PRO A 125 -6.44 -11.02 -12.90
CA PRO A 125 -5.00 -11.32 -12.83
C PRO A 125 -4.12 -10.51 -13.79
N SER A 126 -4.69 -10.05 -14.90
CA SER A 126 -4.04 -9.24 -15.94
C SER A 126 -3.83 -7.78 -15.54
N ALA A 127 -4.58 -7.26 -14.55
CA ALA A 127 -4.41 -5.90 -14.07
C ALA A 127 -3.29 -5.74 -13.04
N VAL A 128 -2.71 -6.85 -12.56
CA VAL A 128 -1.70 -6.86 -11.50
C VAL A 128 -0.36 -7.37 -12.01
N ILE A 129 0.65 -6.53 -11.96
CA ILE A 129 2.07 -6.88 -12.18
C ILE A 129 2.73 -7.11 -10.81
N VAL A 130 3.60 -8.11 -10.76
CA VAL A 130 4.36 -8.46 -9.54
C VAL A 130 5.81 -8.00 -9.73
N GLU A 131 6.35 -7.33 -8.72
CA GLU A 131 7.75 -6.97 -8.55
C GLU A 131 8.26 -7.67 -7.28
N GLU A 132 9.31 -8.49 -7.40
CA GLU A 132 9.72 -9.46 -6.36
C GLU A 132 11.18 -9.31 -5.91
N ASP A 133 11.90 -8.32 -6.43
CA ASP A 133 13.33 -8.14 -6.17
C ASP A 133 13.59 -7.14 -5.04
N ALA A 134 12.63 -6.26 -4.71
CA ALA A 134 12.77 -5.29 -3.64
C ALA A 134 12.72 -5.92 -2.22
N ALA A 135 13.67 -5.54 -1.38
CA ALA A 135 13.79 -6.00 0.00
C ALA A 135 13.55 -4.90 1.05
N SER A 136 13.25 -3.67 0.62
CA SER A 136 13.00 -2.51 1.48
C SER A 136 12.00 -1.53 0.85
N THR A 137 11.44 -0.62 1.65
CA THR A 137 10.50 0.41 1.13
C THR A 137 11.16 1.32 0.08
N ALA A 138 12.42 1.71 0.28
CA ALA A 138 13.19 2.47 -0.70
C ALA A 138 13.43 1.69 -1.99
N GLU A 139 13.72 0.39 -1.91
CA GLU A 139 13.82 -0.47 -3.08
C GLU A 139 12.48 -0.64 -3.78
N ASN A 140 11.37 -0.75 -3.04
CA ASN A 140 10.03 -0.78 -3.63
C ASN A 140 9.76 0.49 -4.44
N ALA A 141 10.14 1.66 -3.91
CA ALA A 141 10.00 2.95 -4.59
C ALA A 141 10.82 3.01 -5.89
N LEU A 142 12.09 2.59 -5.83
CA LEU A 142 12.97 2.52 -7.01
C LEU A 142 12.47 1.51 -8.05
N ALA A 143 12.07 0.32 -7.61
CA ALA A 143 11.59 -0.74 -8.47
C ALA A 143 10.26 -0.36 -9.13
N ALA A 144 9.35 0.29 -8.39
CA ALA A 144 8.15 0.89 -8.96
C ALA A 144 8.52 1.92 -10.03
N GLY A 145 9.34 2.92 -9.73
CA GLY A 145 9.78 3.91 -10.74
C GLY A 145 10.39 3.28 -11.99
N ALA A 146 11.30 2.32 -11.83
CA ALA A 146 11.99 1.65 -12.92
C ALA A 146 11.07 0.73 -13.75
N MET A 147 10.23 -0.09 -13.11
CA MET A 147 9.28 -0.96 -13.81
C MET A 147 8.21 -0.19 -14.55
N LEU A 148 7.74 0.91 -13.95
CA LEU A 148 6.79 1.82 -14.59
C LEU A 148 7.45 2.51 -15.79
N GLY A 149 8.67 3.01 -15.65
CA GLY A 149 9.43 3.62 -16.76
C GLY A 149 9.71 2.66 -17.92
N GLN A 150 9.97 1.37 -17.67
CA GLN A 150 10.27 0.40 -18.73
C GLN A 150 9.02 -0.24 -19.35
N ARG A 151 7.99 -0.54 -18.55
CA ARG A 151 6.80 -1.27 -19.00
C ARG A 151 5.64 -0.36 -19.37
N LEU A 152 5.39 0.74 -18.64
CA LEU A 152 4.34 1.69 -19.05
C LEU A 152 4.78 2.56 -20.21
N ALA A 153 6.07 2.80 -20.45
CA ALA A 153 6.52 3.46 -21.69
C ALA A 153 6.07 2.73 -22.98
N GLN A 154 5.67 1.46 -22.88
CA GLN A 154 5.08 0.68 -23.98
C GLN A 154 3.57 0.89 -24.13
N TYR A 155 2.87 1.35 -23.09
CA TYR A 155 1.40 1.55 -23.05
C TYR A 155 0.99 3.03 -23.06
N THR A 156 1.80 3.91 -22.48
CA THR A 156 1.61 5.36 -22.48
C THR A 156 2.65 6.00 -23.39
N PHE A 157 2.23 6.37 -24.60
CA PHE A 157 3.00 7.26 -25.46
C PHE A 157 3.41 8.52 -24.66
N HIS A 158 4.71 8.72 -24.49
CA HIS A 158 5.36 10.03 -24.26
C HIS A 158 4.95 10.83 -23.00
N LYS A 159 4.52 10.20 -21.89
CA LYS A 159 4.34 10.96 -20.64
C LYS A 159 5.67 11.06 -19.89
N PRO A 160 6.23 12.28 -19.68
CA PRO A 160 7.53 12.45 -19.02
C PRO A 160 7.49 12.17 -17.51
N SER A 161 6.30 12.09 -16.91
CA SER A 161 6.08 11.81 -15.50
C SER A 161 4.78 11.04 -15.28
N LEU A 162 4.78 10.13 -14.31
CA LEU A 162 3.62 9.35 -13.91
C LEU A 162 3.07 9.84 -12.57
N CYS A 163 1.75 9.76 -12.41
CA CYS A 163 1.05 9.90 -11.15
C CYS A 163 0.85 8.52 -10.51
N GLN A 164 1.52 8.28 -9.39
CA GLN A 164 1.53 7.01 -8.68
C GLN A 164 0.64 7.10 -7.44
N ALA A 165 -0.37 6.23 -7.35
CA ALA A 165 -1.12 6.03 -6.12
C ALA A 165 -0.39 5.01 -5.24
N VAL A 166 0.28 5.47 -4.18
CA VAL A 166 1.03 4.61 -3.26
C VAL A 166 0.06 4.01 -2.25
N VAL A 167 -0.18 2.70 -2.34
CA VAL A 167 -1.11 1.98 -1.46
C VAL A 167 -0.33 1.30 -0.34
N THR A 168 -0.51 1.82 0.88
CA THR A 168 0.07 1.22 2.08
C THR A 168 -0.76 1.55 3.34
N SER A 169 -0.38 1.01 4.48
CA SER A 169 -1.08 1.22 5.76
C SER A 169 -0.80 2.60 6.36
N LEU A 170 -1.72 3.11 7.17
CA LEU A 170 -1.63 4.39 7.90
C LEU A 170 -0.26 4.59 8.57
N TYR A 171 0.22 3.60 9.33
CA TYR A 171 1.51 3.77 10.03
C TYR A 171 2.73 3.78 9.12
N HIS A 172 2.62 3.23 7.90
CA HIS A 172 3.75 3.09 6.98
C HIS A 172 3.78 4.22 5.94
N MET A 173 2.65 4.89 5.71
CA MET A 173 2.51 5.91 4.68
C MET A 173 3.54 7.04 4.78
N PRO A 174 3.85 7.63 5.95
CA PRO A 174 4.81 8.74 6.01
C PRO A 174 6.18 8.35 5.45
N ARG A 175 6.71 7.22 5.92
CA ARG A 175 7.99 6.66 5.41
C ARG A 175 7.92 6.33 3.92
N ALA A 176 6.82 5.71 3.49
CA ALA A 176 6.65 5.35 2.08
C ALA A 176 6.67 6.57 1.17
N MET A 177 5.95 7.64 1.52
CA MET A 177 5.95 8.86 0.74
C MET A 177 7.34 9.50 0.70
N ASP A 178 8.05 9.56 1.84
CA ASP A 178 9.44 10.06 1.89
C ASP A 178 10.39 9.26 0.97
N ASP A 179 10.29 7.92 0.97
CA ASP A 179 11.11 7.04 0.13
C ASP A 179 10.76 7.22 -1.37
N PHE A 180 9.50 7.41 -1.71
CA PHE A 180 9.05 7.63 -3.09
C PHE A 180 9.46 9.00 -3.65
N GLU A 181 9.37 10.06 -2.84
CA GLU A 181 9.83 11.40 -3.21
C GLU A 181 11.35 11.43 -3.47
N GLN A 182 12.12 10.66 -2.68
CA GLN A 182 13.57 10.54 -2.84
C GLN A 182 13.99 9.65 -4.01
N ALA A 183 13.24 8.59 -4.30
CA ALA A 183 13.57 7.63 -5.34
C ALA A 183 13.50 8.24 -6.75
N ASP A 184 12.49 9.07 -7.01
CA ASP A 184 12.29 9.70 -8.32
C ASP A 184 11.46 10.98 -8.22
N SER A 185 12.14 12.13 -8.29
CA SER A 185 11.51 13.45 -8.25
C SER A 185 10.75 13.83 -9.53
N THR A 186 10.83 13.02 -10.59
CA THR A 186 10.11 13.27 -11.84
C THR A 186 8.68 12.76 -11.78
N ASN A 187 8.43 11.69 -11.03
CA ASN A 187 7.09 11.18 -10.79
C ASN A 187 6.39 11.98 -9.70
N SER A 188 5.07 12.04 -9.77
CA SER A 188 4.23 12.59 -8.71
C SER A 188 3.54 11.46 -7.98
N GLN A 189 3.34 11.62 -6.67
CA GLN A 189 2.75 10.59 -5.84
C GLN A 189 1.51 11.12 -5.11
N VAL A 190 0.57 10.22 -4.87
CA VAL A 190 -0.59 10.47 -4.02
C VAL A 190 -0.76 9.30 -3.05
N ALA A 191 -0.95 9.62 -1.79
CA ALA A 191 -1.17 8.62 -0.74
C ALA A 191 -2.55 7.95 -0.91
N ALA A 192 -2.55 6.62 -0.94
CA ALA A 192 -3.75 5.79 -0.92
C ALA A 192 -3.73 4.93 0.35
N TYR A 193 -4.28 5.46 1.45
CA TYR A 193 -4.35 4.73 2.72
C TYR A 193 -5.23 3.49 2.58
N ALA A 194 -4.69 2.31 2.86
CA ALA A 194 -5.42 1.06 2.70
C ALA A 194 -6.70 1.01 3.55
N GLU A 195 -6.62 1.54 4.78
CA GLU A 195 -7.70 1.58 5.77
C GLU A 195 -8.94 2.31 5.23
N ASP A 196 -8.73 3.42 4.53
CA ASP A 196 -9.77 4.24 3.92
C ASP A 196 -10.63 3.46 2.90
N TRP A 197 -10.02 2.47 2.22
CA TRP A 197 -10.66 1.70 1.16
C TRP A 197 -11.26 0.40 1.68
N VAL A 198 -10.61 -0.29 2.60
CA VAL A 198 -11.18 -1.52 3.18
C VAL A 198 -12.46 -1.27 3.98
N ALA A 199 -12.66 -0.05 4.51
CA ALA A 199 -13.90 0.35 5.16
C ALA A 199 -15.13 0.29 4.24
N LEU A 200 -14.93 0.40 2.92
CA LEU A 200 -15.99 0.32 1.91
C LEU A 200 -16.37 -1.13 1.55
N ILE A 201 -15.54 -2.10 1.93
CA ILE A 201 -15.83 -3.52 1.66
C ILE A 201 -16.98 -3.95 2.58
N PRO A 202 -18.09 -4.50 2.03
CA PRO A 202 -19.19 -4.99 2.85
C PRO A 202 -18.71 -6.02 3.88
N PRO A 203 -19.09 -5.89 5.16
CA PRO A 203 -18.61 -6.78 6.21
C PRO A 203 -19.13 -8.21 6.00
N THR A 204 -18.29 -9.19 6.27
CA THR A 204 -18.66 -10.60 6.37
C THR A 204 -18.42 -11.10 7.79
N PRO A 205 -18.99 -12.25 8.20
CA PRO A 205 -18.73 -12.80 9.54
C PRO A 205 -17.24 -13.04 9.84
N GLN A 206 -16.43 -13.27 8.80
CA GLN A 206 -15.00 -13.50 8.91
C GLN A 206 -14.17 -12.22 8.76
N ARG A 207 -14.74 -11.16 8.20
CA ARG A 207 -14.00 -9.95 7.83
C ARG A 207 -14.88 -8.71 8.00
N ASP A 208 -14.76 -8.11 9.18
CA ASP A 208 -15.25 -6.75 9.47
C ASP A 208 -14.05 -5.85 9.77
N TRP A 209 -13.66 -5.02 8.79
CA TRP A 209 -12.42 -4.25 8.86
C TRP A 209 -12.38 -3.21 9.97
N ILE A 210 -13.50 -2.59 10.32
CA ILE A 210 -13.51 -1.49 11.30
C ILE A 210 -13.08 -1.96 12.70
N PRO A 211 -13.72 -2.97 13.33
CA PRO A 211 -13.28 -3.46 14.62
C PRO A 211 -11.85 -4.04 14.57
N ILE A 212 -11.49 -4.71 13.46
CA ILE A 212 -10.14 -5.25 13.25
C ILE A 212 -9.09 -4.13 13.29
N LEU A 213 -9.28 -3.06 12.51
CA LEU A 213 -8.35 -1.93 12.44
C LEU A 213 -8.31 -1.16 13.75
N ARG A 214 -9.45 -0.99 14.43
CA ARG A 214 -9.48 -0.38 15.77
C ARG A 214 -8.68 -1.18 16.79
N SER A 215 -8.77 -2.50 16.74
CA SER A 215 -7.98 -3.37 17.60
C SER A 215 -6.49 -3.29 17.24
N TYR A 216 -6.14 -3.33 15.96
CA TYR A 216 -4.76 -3.23 15.49
C TYR A 216 -4.10 -1.94 15.95
N TYR A 217 -4.74 -0.79 15.74
CA TYR A 217 -4.20 0.52 16.11
C TYR A 217 -4.41 0.90 17.60
N SER A 218 -4.91 -0.02 18.43
CA SER A 218 -5.12 0.22 19.87
C SER A 218 -3.84 0.27 20.69
N SER A 219 -2.78 -0.39 20.21
CA SER A 219 -1.46 -0.37 20.83
C SER A 219 -0.50 0.49 20.02
N PRO A 220 0.60 0.99 20.62
CA PRO A 220 1.61 1.73 19.89
C PRO A 220 2.17 0.91 18.72
N ILE A 221 2.18 1.50 17.52
CA ILE A 221 2.74 0.90 16.29
C ILE A 221 3.67 1.92 15.65
N GLY A 222 4.88 1.48 15.30
CA GLY A 222 5.88 2.35 14.68
C GLY A 222 6.32 3.52 15.57
N GLY A 223 6.17 3.41 16.89
CA GLY A 223 6.42 4.51 17.83
C GLY A 223 5.30 5.54 17.92
N HIS A 224 4.11 5.25 17.37
CA HIS A 224 2.96 6.15 17.40
C HIS A 224 1.77 5.52 18.12
N GLN A 225 1.10 6.32 18.95
CA GLN A 225 -0.20 6.00 19.52
C GLN A 225 -1.29 6.71 18.71
N TYR A 226 -2.18 5.93 18.09
CA TYR A 226 -3.24 6.48 17.24
C TYR A 226 -4.51 6.75 18.05
N ASN A 227 -5.26 7.77 17.64
CA ASN A 227 -6.60 8.04 18.18
C ASN A 227 -7.62 7.05 17.57
N VAL A 228 -7.81 5.91 18.23
CA VAL A 228 -8.70 4.83 17.77
C VAL A 228 -10.17 5.24 17.73
N THR A 229 -10.60 6.17 18.58
CA THR A 229 -11.97 6.71 18.54
C THR A 229 -12.18 7.45 17.21
N LEU A 230 -11.28 8.37 16.88
CA LEU A 230 -11.32 9.13 15.63
C LEU A 230 -11.15 8.23 14.39
N LEU A 231 -10.27 7.22 14.46
CA LEU A 231 -10.18 6.18 13.43
C LEU A 231 -11.53 5.52 13.18
N GLY A 232 -12.21 5.07 14.24
CA GLY A 232 -13.52 4.46 14.13
C GLY A 232 -14.55 5.40 13.47
N GLU A 233 -14.59 6.66 13.89
CA GLU A 233 -15.50 7.67 13.31
C GLU A 233 -15.26 7.86 11.80
N ILE A 234 -14.01 7.98 11.37
CA ILE A 234 -13.65 8.14 9.95
C ILE A 234 -14.06 6.90 9.15
N LEU A 235 -13.74 5.70 9.65
CA LEU A 235 -14.03 4.47 8.91
C LEU A 235 -15.54 4.18 8.84
N GLU A 236 -16.31 4.46 9.89
CA GLU A 236 -17.77 4.28 9.86
C GLU A 236 -18.45 5.29 8.92
N ALA A 237 -17.97 6.54 8.89
CA ALA A 237 -18.44 7.54 7.93
C ALA A 237 -18.18 7.07 6.49
N ARG A 238 -16.98 6.53 6.22
CA ARG A 238 -16.63 5.97 4.91
C ARG A 238 -17.49 4.79 4.52
N ARG A 239 -17.73 3.85 5.42
CA ARG A 239 -18.68 2.74 5.20
C ARG A 239 -20.07 3.26 4.79
N GLY A 240 -20.50 4.40 5.35
CA GLY A 240 -21.73 5.11 4.97
C GLY A 240 -21.68 5.88 3.65
N GLY A 241 -20.53 5.89 2.95
CA GLY A 241 -20.30 6.58 1.69
C GLY A 241 -19.73 8.00 1.82
N ASP A 242 -19.44 8.47 3.03
CA ASP A 242 -18.82 9.78 3.25
C ASP A 242 -17.30 9.69 3.14
N LEU A 243 -16.76 10.23 2.05
CA LEU A 243 -15.32 10.27 1.76
C LEU A 243 -14.69 11.64 2.07
N SER A 244 -15.39 12.53 2.77
CA SER A 244 -14.89 13.88 3.09
C SER A 244 -13.69 13.88 4.04
N ARG A 245 -13.52 12.79 4.79
CA ARG A 245 -12.46 12.59 5.79
C ARG A 245 -11.59 11.40 5.43
N SER A 246 -10.35 11.42 5.89
CA SER A 246 -9.37 10.36 5.63
C SER A 246 -8.61 10.01 6.89
N VAL A 247 -8.19 8.75 7.03
CA VAL A 247 -7.26 8.36 8.09
C VAL A 247 -5.94 9.14 8.05
N ALA A 248 -5.64 9.86 6.96
CA ALA A 248 -4.56 10.84 6.90
C ALA A 248 -4.60 11.87 8.05
N GLU A 249 -5.79 12.21 8.57
CA GLU A 249 -5.97 13.10 9.72
C GLU A 249 -5.33 12.56 11.01
N LEU A 250 -5.04 11.25 11.06
CA LEU A 250 -4.41 10.58 12.20
C LEU A 250 -2.89 10.50 12.08
N VAL A 251 -2.32 10.90 10.94
CA VAL A 251 -0.87 10.97 10.80
C VAL A 251 -0.36 12.05 11.75
N PRO A 252 0.52 11.72 12.72
CA PRO A 252 1.06 12.72 13.62
C PRO A 252 1.71 13.84 12.79
N SER A 253 1.34 15.09 13.05
CA SER A 253 2.15 16.21 12.57
C SER A 253 3.57 16.01 13.13
N ALA A 254 4.60 16.40 12.38
CA ALA A 254 6.02 16.15 12.70
C ALA A 254 6.55 16.73 14.04
N GLN A 255 5.67 17.15 14.94
CA GLN A 255 5.97 17.37 16.35
C GLN A 255 5.83 16.07 17.12
N LEU A 256 6.81 15.17 16.99
CA LEU A 256 6.90 14.02 17.87
C LEU A 256 7.66 14.36 19.14
N ASP A 257 6.84 14.43 20.19
CA ASP A 257 7.14 14.22 21.60
C ASP A 257 8.32 13.25 21.81
N THR A 258 9.40 13.76 22.40
CA THR A 258 10.62 13.03 22.74
C THR A 258 10.48 12.19 24.01
N SER A 259 9.30 11.67 24.30
CA SER A 259 9.07 10.88 25.50
C SER A 259 8.17 9.69 25.22
N LEU A 260 8.52 8.53 25.80
CA LEU A 260 7.97 7.18 25.59
C LEU A 260 8.66 6.47 24.42
N GLY A 261 9.67 5.63 24.66
CA GLY A 261 9.57 4.39 25.43
C GLY A 261 9.49 3.23 24.44
N THR A 262 10.44 2.30 24.52
CA THR A 262 10.65 1.10 23.68
C THR A 262 9.38 0.52 23.00
N PRO A 263 9.45 0.12 21.71
CA PRO A 263 8.30 -0.47 21.02
C PRO A 263 7.89 -1.79 21.69
N ALA A 264 6.64 -1.87 22.11
CA ALA A 264 6.03 -3.11 22.56
C ALA A 264 5.71 -4.01 21.35
N HIS A 265 5.98 -5.30 21.56
CA HIS A 265 5.84 -6.42 20.65
C HIS A 265 4.55 -6.44 19.80
N GLU A 266 4.69 -6.70 18.50
CA GLU A 266 3.63 -7.34 17.71
C GLU A 266 3.30 -8.69 18.35
N THR A 267 2.24 -8.71 19.17
CA THR A 267 1.70 -9.95 19.74
C THR A 267 0.20 -10.00 19.47
N ARG A 268 -0.16 -11.00 18.65
CA ARG A 268 -1.46 -11.71 18.60
C ARG A 268 -2.72 -10.89 18.28
N LEU A 269 -3.17 -11.05 17.04
CA LEU A 269 -4.58 -11.37 16.80
C LEU A 269 -4.63 -12.69 16.01
N LEU A 270 -5.23 -13.71 16.63
CA LEU A 270 -5.59 -15.00 16.04
C LEU A 270 -6.86 -14.83 15.22
#